data_AF-A0A2N2Z2H2-F1
#
_entry.id   AF-A0A2N2Z2H2-F1
#
_cell.length_a   1.000
_cell.length_b   1.000
_cell.length_c   1.000
_cell.angle_alpha   90.00
_cell.angle_beta   90.00
_cell.angle_gamma   90.00
#
_symmetry.space_group_name_H-M   'P 1'
#
loop_
_entity.id
_entity.type
_entity.pdbx_description
1 polymer ?
#
loop_
_entity_poly.entity_id
_entity_poly.type
_entity_poly.pdbx_seq_one_letter_code
_entity_poly.pdbx_strand_id
1 'polypeptide(L)' 'QFKKNRWFNAALSGIRPVIPGLIASAAITLVTPDNFIDWKSWLLFAGAFAAVQWGKQSPILIIVLGGIAGLLLY' A
#
# COMPACT_ATOMS: atom_id res chain seq x y z
N GLN A 1 0.95 31.13 3.27
CA GLN A 1 -0.41 30.98 2.73
C GLN A 1 -0.39 30.49 1.27
N PHE A 2 0.08 29.26 1.00
CA PHE A 2 0.15 28.72 -0.38
C PHE A 2 -1.15 28.04 -0.86
N LYS A 3 -2.12 27.81 0.04
CA LYS A 3 -3.35 27.05 -0.23
C LYS A 3 -4.35 27.75 -1.18
N LYS A 4 -4.18 29.05 -1.47
CA LYS A 4 -5.10 29.85 -2.30
C LYS A 4 -4.56 30.25 -3.68
N ASN A 5 -3.38 29.75 -4.10
CA ASN A 5 -2.86 30.05 -5.44
C ASN A 5 -3.46 29.09 -6.49
N ARG A 6 -4.16 29.63 -7.50
CA ARG A 6 -4.84 28.88 -8.56
C ARG A 6 -3.89 27.93 -9.31
N TRP A 7 -2.66 28.37 -9.56
CA TRP A 7 -1.65 27.58 -10.26
C TRP A 7 -1.17 26.37 -9.45
N PHE A 8 -0.99 26.56 -8.14
CA PHE A 8 -0.58 25.50 -7.23
C PHE A 8 -1.67 24.43 -7.09
N ASN A 9 -2.93 24.84 -6.94
CA ASN A 9 -4.06 23.90 -6.86
C ASN A 9 -4.30 23.17 -8.18
N ALA A 10 -4.10 23.82 -9.33
CA ALA A 10 -4.17 23.19 -10.65
C ALA A 10 -3.09 22.10 -10.80
N ALA A 11 -1.84 22.41 -10.47
CA ALA A 11 -0.75 21.41 -10.48
C ALA A 11 -1.04 20.22 -9.54
N LEU A 12 -1.52 20.50 -8.32
CA LEU A 12 -1.85 19.46 -7.36
C LEU A 12 -3.04 18.59 -7.83
N SER A 13 -4.05 19.18 -8.49
CA SER A 13 -5.17 18.43 -9.05
C SER A 13 -4.74 17.45 -10.16
N GLY A 14 -3.71 17.78 -10.94
CA GLY A 14 -3.12 16.88 -11.92
C GLY A 14 -2.36 15.70 -11.30
N ILE A 15 -1.67 15.92 -10.17
CA ILE A 15 -0.87 14.88 -9.50
C ILE A 15 -1.74 13.92 -8.67
N ARG A 16 -2.82 14.40 -8.06
CA ARG A 16 -3.73 13.59 -7.22
C ARG A 16 -4.20 12.26 -7.83
N PRO A 17 -4.63 12.18 -9.10
CA PRO A 17 -5.02 10.90 -9.71
C PRO A 17 -3.82 9.99 -10.04
N VAL A 18 -2.62 10.55 -10.22
CA VAL A 18 -1.41 9.78 -10.55
C VAL A 18 -0.95 8.95 -9.35
N ILE A 19 -1.06 9.50 -8.14
CA ILE A 19 -0.63 8.83 -6.89
C ILE A 19 -1.27 7.43 -6.72
N PRO A 20 -2.61 7.26 -6.72
CA PRO A 20 -3.21 5.94 -6.59
C PRO A 20 -2.88 5.02 -7.77
N GLY A 21 -2.69 5.56 -8.98
CA GLY A 21 -2.25 4.78 -10.14
C GLY A 21 -0.85 4.17 -9.95
N LEU A 22 0.10 4.96 -9.43
CA LEU A 22 1.45 4.48 -9.13
C LEU A 22 1.45 3.44 -7.99
N ILE A 23 0.62 3.65 -6.95
CA ILE A 23 0.46 2.68 -5.86
C ILE A 23 -0.11 1.36 -6.39
N ALA A 24 -1.15 1.43 -7.23
CA ALA A 24 -1.74 0.25 -7.86
C ALA A 24 -0.74 -0.48 -8.76
N SER A 25 0.06 0.26 -9.53
CA SER A 25 1.12 -0.32 -10.37
C SER A 25 2.12 -1.12 -9.53
N ALA A 26 2.61 -0.55 -8.43
CA ALA A 26 3.54 -1.25 -7.54
C ALA A 26 2.91 -2.51 -6.93
N ALA A 27 1.64 -2.43 -6.52
CA ALA A 27 0.92 -3.59 -5.97
C ALA A 27 0.81 -4.72 -6.99
N ILE A 28 0.44 -4.43 -8.24
CA ILE A 28 0.33 -5.44 -9.30
C ILE A 28 1.69 -6.09 -9.59
N THR A 29 2.77 -5.29 -9.65
CA THR A 29 4.12 -5.83 -9.87
C THR A 29 4.57 -6.81 -8.79
N LEU A 30 4.06 -6.68 -7.56
CA LEU A 30 4.36 -7.59 -6.45
C LEU A 30 3.51 -8.87 -6.48
N VAL A 31 2.33 -8.86 -7.11
CA VAL A 31 1.44 -10.02 -7.22
C VAL A 31 1.88 -10.90 -8.39
N THR A 32 3.01 -11.55 -8.21
CA THR A 32 3.54 -12.59 -9.12
C THR A 32 3.39 -13.97 -8.48
N PRO A 33 3.37 -15.06 -9.28
CA PRO A 33 3.33 -16.42 -8.76
C PRO A 33 4.50 -16.75 -7.82
N ASP A 34 5.66 -16.12 -8.03
CA ASP A 34 6.84 -16.31 -7.19
C ASP A 34 6.75 -15.61 -5.82
N ASN A 35 6.02 -14.49 -5.75
CA ASN A 35 5.82 -13.74 -4.50
C ASN A 35 4.56 -14.21 -3.73
N PHE A 36 3.53 -14.64 -4.46
CA PHE A 36 2.23 -15.09 -3.94
C PHE A 36 1.97 -16.55 -4.32
N ILE A 37 2.82 -17.43 -3.82
CA ILE A 37 2.82 -18.85 -4.15
C ILE A 37 1.71 -19.61 -3.42
N ASP A 38 1.43 -19.22 -2.17
CA ASP A 38 0.56 -19.96 -1.25
C ASP A 38 -0.66 -19.17 -0.78
N TRP A 39 -1.68 -19.91 -0.34
CA TRP A 39 -2.86 -19.33 0.33
C TRP A 39 -2.49 -18.53 1.59
N LYS A 40 -1.35 -18.87 2.24
CA LYS A 40 -0.80 -18.14 3.39
C LYS A 40 -0.39 -16.71 3.02
N SER A 41 0.22 -16.50 1.84
CA SER A 41 0.62 -15.16 1.37
C SER A 41 -0.59 -14.28 1.09
N TRP A 42 -1.66 -14.88 0.53
CA TRP A 42 -2.96 -14.19 0.38
C TRP A 42 -3.59 -13.82 1.71
N LEU A 43 -3.46 -14.68 2.74
CA LEU A 43 -3.94 -14.39 4.08
C LEU A 43 -3.16 -13.23 4.74
N LEU A 44 -1.83 -13.22 4.61
CA LEU A 44 -0.99 -12.11 5.11
C LEU A 44 -1.34 -10.79 4.43
N PHE A 45 -1.54 -10.80 3.12
CA PHE A 45 -1.93 -9.61 2.36
C PHE A 45 -3.31 -9.09 2.77
N ALA A 46 -4.31 -9.97 2.84
CA ALA A 46 -5.67 -9.60 3.26
C ALA A 46 -5.69 -9.09 4.72
N GLY A 47 -4.93 -9.76 5.60
CA GLY A 47 -4.80 -9.35 7.00
C GLY A 47 -4.12 -7.99 7.16
N ALA A 48 -3.00 -7.76 6.46
CA ALA A 48 -2.30 -6.48 6.47
C ALA A 48 -3.17 -5.36 5.89
N PHE A 49 -3.85 -5.61 4.78
CA PHE A 49 -4.78 -4.65 4.18
C PHE A 49 -5.94 -4.31 5.12
N ALA A 50 -6.54 -5.31 5.74
CA ALA A 50 -7.66 -5.10 6.66
C ALA A 50 -7.24 -4.33 7.92
N ALA A 51 -6.06 -4.62 8.46
CA ALA A 51 -5.53 -3.95 9.63
C ALA A 51 -5.18 -2.47 9.36
N VAL A 52 -4.75 -2.12 8.15
CA VAL A 52 -4.58 -0.72 7.73
C VAL A 52 -5.93 -0.05 7.49
N GLN A 53 -6.82 -0.69 6.73
CA GLN A 53 -8.07 -0.07 6.25
C GLN A 53 -9.13 0.11 7.35
N TRP A 54 -9.29 -0.88 8.24
CA TRP A 54 -10.27 -0.84 9.33
C TRP A 54 -9.63 -0.70 10.71
N GLY A 55 -8.45 -1.30 10.92
CA GLY A 55 -7.75 -1.26 12.20
C GLY A 55 -7.07 0.07 12.51
N LYS A 56 -7.00 1.00 11.54
CA LYS A 56 -6.31 2.31 11.64
C LYS A 56 -4.86 2.18 12.12
N GLN A 57 -4.25 1.00 11.93
CA GLN A 57 -2.88 0.74 12.35
C GLN A 57 -1.92 1.53 11.47
N SER A 58 -0.80 1.97 12.05
CA SER A 58 0.19 2.71 11.28
C SER A 58 0.81 1.79 10.21
N PRO A 59 0.96 2.26 8.96
CA PRO A 59 1.54 1.44 7.90
C PRO A 59 2.93 0.89 8.24
N ILE A 60 3.71 1.65 9.02
CA ILE A 60 5.05 1.25 9.45
C ILE A 60 5.00 -0.02 10.33
N LEU A 61 4.09 -0.08 11.31
CA LEU A 61 3.95 -1.27 12.16
C LEU A 61 3.51 -2.48 11.36
N ILE A 62 2.60 -2.29 10.41
CA ILE A 62 2.09 -3.36 9.54
C ILE A 62 3.22 -3.95 8.68
N ILE A 63 4.10 -3.10 8.14
CA ILE A 63 5.26 -3.55 7.35
C ILE A 63 6.20 -4.39 8.23
N VAL A 64 6.50 -3.93 9.45
CA VAL A 64 7.40 -4.67 10.36
C VAL A 64 6.79 -6.01 10.77
N LEU A 65 5.51 -6.02 11.17
CA LEU A 65 4.81 -7.24 11.54
C LEU A 65 4.65 -8.20 10.36
N GLY A 66 4.36 -7.69 9.16
CA GLY A 66 4.29 -8.47 7.93
C GLY A 66 5.65 -9.08 7.57
N GLY A 67 6.74 -8.33 7.74
CA GLY A 67 8.10 -8.83 7.56
C GLY A 67 8.45 -9.95 8.54
N ILE A 68 8.13 -9.78 9.83
CA ILE A 68 8.32 -10.82 10.85
C ILE A 68 7.47 -12.05 10.55
N ALA A 69 6.20 -11.87 10.20
CA ALA A 69 5.32 -12.98 9.84
C ALA A 69 5.81 -13.74 8.61
N GLY A 70 6.35 -13.03 7.62
CA GLY A 70 7.01 -13.61 6.45
C GLY A 70 8.19 -14.49 6.84
N LEU A 71 9.10 -13.98 7.67
CA LEU A 71 10.29 -14.72 8.17
C LEU A 71 9.96 -15.96 9.00
N LEU A 72 8.78 -16.02 9.61
CA LEU A 72 8.35 -17.18 10.41
C LEU A 72 7.64 -18.24 9.58
N LEU A 73 7.03 -17.85 8.45
CA LEU A 73 6.22 -18.73 7.61
C LEU A 73 7.00 -19.31 6.42
N TYR A 74 8.07 -18.64 6.01
CA TYR A 74 9.01 -19.04 4.95
C TYR A 74 10.44 -19.01 5.48
#